data_AF-A0A956H1D5-F1
#
_entry.id   AF-A0A956H1D5-F1
#
_cell.length_a   1.000
_cell.length_b   1.000
_cell.length_c   1.000
_cell.angle_alpha   90.00
_cell.angle_beta   90.00
_cell.angle_gamma   90.00
#
_symmetry.space_group_name_H-M   'P 1'
#
loop_
_entity.id
_entity.type
_entity.pdbx_description
1 polymer ?
#
loop_
_entity_poly.entity_id
_entity_poly.type
_entity_poly.pdbx_seq_one_letter_code
_entity_poly.pdbx_strand_id
1 'polypeptide(L)' 'MGHPWHDVDIGADAPRELRALIEIPKGSKVKYELDKPTGLLKVDRILYSSVVYPANYGFIPQTLGEDDDPLDILVWMQEP' A
#
# COMPACT_ATOMS: atom_id res chain seq x y z
N MET A 1 -17.63 -8.47 2.35
CA MET A 1 -16.47 -7.56 2.40
C MET A 1 -15.33 -8.31 1.74
N GLY A 2 -14.69 -7.72 0.73
CA GLY A 2 -13.60 -8.37 -0.01
C GLY A 2 -12.23 -8.04 0.59
N HIS A 3 -11.30 -8.99 0.50
CA HIS A 3 -9.91 -8.86 0.88
C HIS A 3 -9.18 -7.87 -0.05
N PRO A 4 -8.58 -6.77 0.44
CA PRO A 4 -8.01 -5.71 -0.42
C PRO A 4 -6.98 -6.21 -1.43
N TRP A 5 -6.17 -7.21 -1.09
CA TRP A 5 -5.15 -7.74 -2.00
C TRP A 5 -5.70 -8.73 -3.03
N HIS A 6 -6.74 -9.50 -2.70
CA HIS A 6 -7.19 -10.61 -3.54
C HIS A 6 -8.47 -10.28 -4.33
N ASP A 7 -9.40 -9.56 -3.71
CA ASP A 7 -10.75 -9.34 -4.26
C ASP A 7 -10.90 -7.99 -4.97
N VAL A 8 -9.89 -7.11 -4.89
CA VAL A 8 -9.86 -5.85 -5.63
C VAL A 8 -9.15 -6.08 -6.95
N ASP A 9 -9.82 -5.74 -8.05
CA ASP A 9 -9.24 -5.82 -9.40
C ASP A 9 -8.06 -4.85 -9.57
N ILE A 10 -7.03 -5.25 -10.28
CA ILE A 10 -5.80 -4.46 -10.51
C ILE A 10 -6.04 -3.18 -11.33
N GLY A 11 -7.09 -3.14 -12.16
CA GLY A 11 -7.39 -2.06 -13.09
C GLY A 11 -7.50 -2.59 -14.52
N ALA A 12 -8.49 -2.13 -15.28
CA ALA A 12 -8.77 -2.62 -16.64
C ALA A 12 -7.63 -2.35 -17.64
N ASP A 13 -6.85 -1.30 -17.42
CA ASP A 13 -5.76 -0.84 -18.29
C ASP A 13 -4.37 -1.19 -17.75
N ALA A 14 -4.29 -2.16 -16.85
CA ALA A 14 -3.02 -2.68 -16.36
C ALA A 14 -2.18 -3.23 -17.54
N PRO A 15 -0.85 -2.96 -17.59
CA PRO A 15 -0.02 -2.37 -16.53
C PRO A 15 0.15 -0.85 -16.62
N ARG A 16 -0.53 -0.16 -17.55
CA ARG A 16 -0.31 1.28 -17.79
C ARG A 16 -0.98 2.14 -16.72
N GLU A 17 -2.19 1.75 -16.32
CA GLU A 17 -2.94 2.37 -15.23
C GLU A 17 -3.35 1.30 -14.23
N LEU A 18 -3.07 1.54 -12.95
CA LEU A 18 -3.17 0.56 -11.88
C LEU A 18 -3.96 1.16 -10.72
N ARG A 19 -4.72 0.32 -10.01
CA ARG A 19 -5.26 0.67 -8.71
C ARG A 19 -4.14 0.60 -7.67
N ALA A 20 -4.01 1.67 -6.87
CA ALA A 20 -3.13 1.72 -5.71
C ALA A 20 -3.99 1.74 -4.45
N LEU A 21 -3.73 0.81 -3.52
CA LEU A 21 -4.37 0.76 -2.21
C LEU A 21 -3.42 1.39 -1.19
N ILE A 22 -3.79 2.56 -0.66
CA ILE A 22 -2.91 3.36 0.21
C ILE A 22 -2.95 2.84 1.64
N GLU A 23 -1.77 2.54 2.18
CA GLU A 23 -1.58 2.11 3.57
C GLU A 23 -1.08 3.26 4.44
N ILE A 24 -0.18 4.07 3.89
CA ILE A 24 0.52 5.13 4.63
C ILE A 24 0.31 6.46 3.92
N PRO A 25 -0.46 7.38 4.53
CA PRO A 25 -0.60 8.74 4.01
C PRO A 25 0.72 9.50 4.07
N LYS A 26 0.93 10.40 3.10
CA LYS A 26 2.05 11.34 3.04
C LYS A 26 2.18 12.09 4.37
N GLY A 27 3.41 12.17 4.87
CA GLY A 27 3.72 12.83 6.14
C GLY A 27 3.54 11.94 7.38
N SER A 28 3.04 10.71 7.24
CA SER A 28 2.96 9.76 8.35
C SER A 28 4.34 9.26 8.77
N LYS A 29 4.52 9.11 10.09
CA LYS A 29 5.65 8.41 10.73
C LYS A 29 5.29 6.98 11.14
N VAL A 30 4.02 6.60 11.00
CA VAL A 30 3.54 5.24 11.30
C VAL A 30 3.65 4.40 10.04
N LYS A 31 4.42 3.32 10.10
CA LYS A 31 4.40 2.29 9.05
C LYS A 31 3.20 1.39 9.32
N TYR A 32 2.12 1.69 8.62
CA TYR A 32 1.01 0.77 8.45
C TYR A 32 1.33 -0.24 7.36
N GLU A 33 0.70 -1.40 7.44
CA GLU A 33 0.87 -2.50 6.48
C GLU A 33 -0.40 -3.35 6.48
N LEU A 34 -0.73 -3.92 5.33
CA LEU A 34 -1.79 -4.90 5.18
C LEU A 34 -1.41 -6.20 5.91
N ASP A 35 -2.25 -6.60 6.86
CA ASP A 35 -2.17 -7.94 7.43
C ASP A 35 -2.74 -8.96 6.43
N LYS A 36 -1.84 -9.63 5.69
CA LYS A 36 -2.16 -10.59 4.62
C LYS A 36 -3.24 -11.64 4.95
N PRO A 37 -3.33 -12.18 6.19
CA PRO A 37 -4.40 -13.14 6.53
C PRO A 37 -5.79 -12.50 6.70
N THR A 38 -5.86 -11.28 7.22
CA THR A 38 -7.15 -10.66 7.59
C THR A 38 -7.62 -9.60 6.60
N GLY A 39 -6.71 -9.03 5.81
CA GLY A 39 -6.98 -7.91 4.92
C GLY A 39 -7.17 -6.58 5.66
N LEU A 40 -6.83 -6.52 6.96
CA LEU A 40 -6.93 -5.32 7.77
C LEU A 40 -5.61 -4.56 7.79
N LEU A 41 -5.68 -3.26 8.04
CA LEU A 41 -4.49 -2.44 8.24
C LEU A 41 -3.96 -2.63 9.67
N LYS A 42 -2.67 -2.96 9.79
CA LYS A 42 -1.97 -3.15 11.06
C LYS A 42 -0.83 -2.16 11.17
N VAL A 43 -0.56 -1.70 12.39
CA VAL A 43 0.68 -0.97 12.68
C VAL A 43 1.82 -1.99 12.75
N ASP A 44 2.71 -1.96 11.77
CA ASP A 44 3.96 -2.73 11.81
C ASP A 44 4.91 -2.07 12.82
N ARG A 45 5.18 -0.77 12.64
CA ARG A 45 6.05 0.01 13.54
C ARG A 45 5.88 1.51 13.42
N ILE A 46 6.45 2.23 14.39
CA ILE A 46 6.76 3.66 14.26
C ILE A 46 8.17 3.79 13.68
N LEU A 47 8.38 4.67 12.70
CA LEU A 47 9.72 4.87 12.12
C LEU A 47 10.71 5.34 13.20
N TYR A 48 11.86 4.69 13.28
CA TYR A 48 12.88 4.94 14.30
C TYR A 48 13.52 6.32 14.19
N SER A 49 13.73 6.80 12.95
CA SER A 49 14.31 8.10 12.67
C SER A 49 13.25 9.20 12.64
N SER A 50 13.67 10.48 12.74
CA SER A 50 12.78 11.63 12.55
C SER A 50 12.48 11.89 11.07
N VAL A 51 11.93 10.88 10.40
CA VAL A 51 11.55 10.90 8.99
C VAL A 51 10.06 10.57 8.83
N VAL A 52 9.48 10.99 7.73
CA VAL A 52 8.08 10.74 7.36
C VAL A 52 8.01 10.30 5.90
N TYR A 53 6.96 9.57 5.52
CA TYR A 53 6.77 9.17 4.13
C TYR A 53 6.57 10.40 3.23
N PRO A 54 7.34 10.56 2.13
CA PRO A 54 7.33 11.77 1.31
C PRO A 54 6.10 11.88 0.38
N ALA A 55 5.40 10.76 0.18
CA ALA A 55 4.25 10.60 -0.70
C ALA A 55 3.34 9.50 -0.14
N ASN A 56 2.14 9.35 -0.71
CA ASN A 56 1.22 8.28 -0.32
C ASN A 56 1.84 6.94 -0.72
N TYR A 57 1.88 5.99 0.20
CA TYR A 57 2.50 4.69 0.00
C TYR A 57 1.48 3.58 0.25
N GLY A 58 1.59 2.53 -0.54
CA GLY A 58 0.84 1.30 -0.35
C GLY A 58 1.20 0.30 -1.44
N PHE A 59 0.23 -0.49 -1.89
CA PHE A 59 0.50 -1.62 -2.78
C PHE A 59 -0.50 -1.73 -3.94
N ILE A 60 -0.14 -2.57 -4.92
CA ILE A 60 -0.96 -2.89 -6.09
C ILE A 60 -1.67 -4.23 -5.84
N PRO A 61 -3.02 -4.30 -5.87
CA PRO A 61 -3.73 -5.56 -5.63
C PRO A 61 -3.45 -6.58 -6.74
N GLN A 62 -3.61 -7.87 -6.42
CA GLN A 62 -3.39 -9.01 -7.33
C GLN A 62 -1.97 -9.08 -7.94
N THR A 63 -0.98 -8.51 -7.25
CA THR A 63 0.45 -8.68 -7.59
C THR A 63 1.18 -9.47 -6.51
N LEU A 64 2.34 -10.02 -6.85
CA LEU A 64 3.21 -10.76 -5.92
C LEU A 64 4.67 -10.47 -6.30
N GLY A 65 5.41 -9.90 -5.37
CA GLY A 65 6.85 -9.70 -5.42
C GLY A 65 7.63 -10.94 -4.99
N GLU A 66 8.96 -10.88 -5.09
CA GLU A 66 9.86 -11.97 -4.70
C GLU A 66 9.98 -12.13 -3.17
N ASP A 67 9.45 -11.18 -2.40
CA ASP A 67 9.44 -11.12 -0.94
C ASP A 67 8.12 -11.64 -0.32
N ASP A 68 7.27 -12.29 -1.13
CA ASP A 68 5.94 -12.77 -0.75
C ASP A 68 4.93 -11.66 -0.37
N ASP A 69 5.19 -10.42 -0.78
CA ASP A 69 4.30 -9.26 -0.60
C ASP A 69 3.75 -8.74 -1.94
N PRO A 70 2.62 -8.01 -1.97
CA PRO A 70 2.21 -7.30 -3.17
C PRO A 70 3.26 -6.25 -3.58
N LEU A 71 3.31 -5.91 -4.87
CA LEU A 71 4.21 -4.86 -5.35
C LEU A 71 3.86 -3.50 -4.75
N ASP A 72 4.88 -2.87 -4.18
CA ASP A 72 4.80 -1.53 -3.61
C ASP A 72 4.60 -0.44 -4.67
N ILE A 73 3.90 0.63 -4.26
CA ILE A 73 3.71 1.83 -5.06
C ILE A 73 3.80 3.10 -4.21
N LEU A 74 4.50 4.10 -4.76
CA LEU A 74 4.57 5.45 -4.21
C LEU A 74 3.78 6.41 -5.12
N VAL A 75 2.74 7.03 -4.58
CA VAL A 75 1.79 7.86 -5.33
C VAL A 75 2.02 9.35 -5.03
N TRP A 76 2.50 10.08 -6.05
CA TRP A 76 2.67 11.52 -5.99
C TRP A 76 1.37 12.25 -6.27
N MET A 77 0.84 12.94 -5.26
CA MET A 77 -0.36 13.76 -5.37
C MET A 77 -0.32 14.96 -4.41
N GLN A 78 -1.25 15.89 -4.58
CA GLN A 78 -1.28 17.14 -3.81
C GLN A 78 -1.63 16.90 -2.35
N GLU A 79 -2.63 16.06 -2.09
CA GLU A 79 -3.19 15.81 -0.75
C GLU A 79 -2.93 14.36 -0.28
N PRO A 80 -2.79 14.15 1.04
CA PRO A 80 -2.74 12.82 1.64
C PRO A 80 -4.08 12.07 1.56
#